data_AF-A0A6J4SC07-F1
#
_entry.id   AF-A0A6J4SC07-F1
#
_cell.length_a   1.000
_cell.length_b   1.000
_cell.length_c   1.000
_cell.angle_alpha   90.00
_cell.angle_beta   90.00
_cell.angle_gamma   90.00
#
_symmetry.space_group_name_H-M   'P 1'
#
loop_
_entity.id
_entity.type
_entity.pdbx_description
1 polymer ?
#
loop_
_entity_poly.entity_id
_entity_poly.type
_entity_poly.pdbx_seq_one_letter_code
_entity_poly.pdbx_strand_id
1 'polypeptide(L)'
;MSDDATARCLVVLKQVKGFPRDQAENAVYLMELREEFPLVDPVEVCRAYRVWMRDNPGKAKNYRSRLRTFFARKTNDLEDGDRGGRGAGRGDFRRRLGGAKNFDSRI
;
A
#
# COMPACT_ATOMS: atom_id res chain seq x y z
N MET A 1 18.16 -5.81 -16.59
CA MET A 1 16.82 -5.25 -16.88
C MET A 1 16.05 -4.88 -15.59
N SER A 2 16.51 -3.97 -14.71
CA SER A 2 15.73 -3.75 -13.46
C SER A 2 15.81 -2.39 -12.74
N ASP A 3 16.33 -1.34 -13.35
CA ASP A 3 16.35 0.00 -12.72
C ASP A 3 15.05 0.81 -12.89
N ASP A 4 14.32 0.57 -13.98
CA ASP A 4 13.19 1.44 -14.34
C ASP A 4 12.00 1.33 -13.36
N ALA A 5 11.75 0.12 -12.83
CA ALA A 5 10.68 -0.10 -11.86
C ALA A 5 10.94 0.63 -10.53
N THR A 6 12.17 0.53 -10.00
CA THR A 6 12.56 1.20 -8.76
C THR A 6 12.49 2.72 -8.93
N ALA A 7 12.99 3.25 -10.03
CA ALA A 7 12.90 4.68 -10.35
C ALA A 7 11.45 5.17 -10.42
N ARG A 8 10.56 4.43 -11.09
CA ARG A 8 9.12 4.74 -11.14
C ARG A 8 8.47 4.71 -9.76
N CYS A 9 8.79 3.73 -8.93
CA CYS A 9 8.31 3.66 -7.55
C CYS A 9 8.74 4.88 -6.73
N LEU A 10 10.02 5.28 -6.82
CA LEU A 10 10.53 6.46 -6.14
C LEU A 10 9.79 7.73 -6.58
N VAL A 11 9.49 7.89 -7.87
CA VAL A 11 8.69 9.02 -8.37
C VAL A 11 7.29 9.04 -7.75
N VAL A 12 6.64 7.88 -7.62
CA VAL A 12 5.32 7.76 -7.00
C VAL A 12 5.38 8.06 -5.50
N LEU A 13 6.37 7.52 -4.79
CA LEU A 13 6.54 7.69 -3.35
C LEU A 13 6.88 9.14 -2.97
N LYS A 14 7.63 9.86 -3.81
CA LYS A 14 7.89 11.31 -3.64
C LYS A 14 6.62 12.16 -3.60
N GLN A 15 5.52 11.69 -4.21
CA GLN A 15 4.24 12.39 -4.22
C GLN A 15 3.41 12.12 -2.95
N VAL A 16 3.83 11.18 -2.10
CA VAL A 16 3.16 10.86 -0.85
C VAL A 16 3.59 11.85 0.24
N LYS A 17 2.64 12.66 0.71
CA LYS A 17 2.90 13.64 1.78
C LYS A 17 3.36 12.93 3.05
N GLY A 18 4.55 13.29 3.54
CA GLY A 18 5.14 12.76 4.77
C GLY A 18 5.96 11.48 4.62
N PHE A 19 6.05 10.91 3.41
CA PHE A 19 6.95 9.77 3.15
C PHE A 19 8.42 10.20 3.27
N PRO A 20 9.32 9.33 3.79
CA PRO A 20 10.75 9.65 3.88
C PRO A 20 11.32 10.12 2.55
N ARG A 21 12.07 11.22 2.57
CA ARG A 21 12.67 11.82 1.36
C ARG A 21 14.00 11.20 0.95
N ASP A 22 14.58 10.36 1.80
CA ASP A 22 15.84 9.69 1.51
C ASP A 22 15.66 8.68 0.37
N GLN A 23 16.19 9.01 -0.80
CA GLN A 23 16.02 8.19 -2.00
C GLN A 23 16.86 6.91 -1.94
N ALA A 24 18.03 6.95 -1.29
CA ALA A 24 18.92 5.81 -1.20
C ALA A 24 18.31 4.74 -0.27
N GLU A 25 17.86 5.15 0.91
CA GLU A 25 17.18 4.23 1.82
C GLU A 25 15.89 3.66 1.20
N ASN A 26 15.11 4.50 0.51
CA ASN A 26 13.90 4.04 -0.16
C ASN A 26 14.19 3.07 -1.31
N ALA A 27 15.29 3.28 -2.05
CA ALA A 27 15.71 2.38 -3.11
C ALA A 27 16.11 1.02 -2.55
N VAL A 28 16.94 0.99 -1.50
CA VAL A 28 17.32 -0.25 -0.80
C VAL A 28 16.08 -0.97 -0.29
N TYR A 29 15.17 -0.24 0.37
CA TYR A 29 13.94 -0.83 0.89
C TYR A 29 13.03 -1.40 -0.20
N LEU A 30 12.94 -0.73 -1.37
CA LEU A 30 12.19 -1.26 -2.52
C LEU A 30 12.86 -2.50 -3.12
N MET A 31 14.19 -2.58 -3.10
CA MET A 31 14.91 -3.79 -3.54
C MET A 31 14.59 -4.96 -2.61
N GLU A 32 14.67 -4.77 -1.29
CA GLU A 32 14.31 -5.79 -0.30
C GLU A 32 12.87 -6.29 -0.50
N LEU A 33 11.92 -5.38 -0.72
CA LEU A 33 10.52 -5.76 -0.97
C LEU A 33 10.33 -6.53 -2.29
N ARG A 34 11.14 -6.25 -3.31
CA ARG A 34 11.08 -6.99 -4.59
C ARG A 34 11.67 -8.38 -4.45
N GLU A 35 12.68 -8.55 -3.60
CA GLU A 35 13.23 -9.88 -3.27
C GLU A 35 12.24 -10.69 -2.42
N GLU A 36 11.56 -10.05 -1.47
CA GLU A 36 10.54 -10.70 -0.64
C GLU A 36 9.26 -11.05 -1.42
N PHE A 37 8.86 -10.21 -2.37
CA PHE A 37 7.62 -10.37 -3.15
C PHE A 37 7.88 -10.32 -4.66
N PRO A 38 8.56 -11.34 -5.23
CA PRO A 38 9.02 -11.31 -6.63
C PRO A 38 7.89 -11.35 -7.67
N LEU A 39 6.70 -11.83 -7.29
CA LEU A 39 5.54 -11.95 -8.18
C LEU A 39 4.72 -10.65 -8.30
N VAL A 40 5.01 -9.66 -7.45
CA VAL A 40 4.21 -8.44 -7.36
C VAL A 40 4.85 -7.32 -8.19
N ASP A 41 4.03 -6.60 -8.97
CA ASP A 41 4.49 -5.36 -9.61
C ASP A 41 4.64 -4.24 -8.55
N PRO A 42 5.87 -3.81 -8.23
CA PRO A 42 6.11 -2.79 -7.21
C PRO A 42 5.50 -1.43 -7.60
N VAL A 43 5.39 -1.13 -8.89
CA VAL A 43 4.86 0.15 -9.39
C VAL A 43 3.36 0.23 -9.13
N GLU A 44 2.62 -0.84 -9.41
CA GLU A 44 1.19 -0.92 -9.09
C GLU A 44 0.95 -0.74 -7.60
N VAL A 45 1.73 -1.43 -6.77
CA VAL A 45 1.60 -1.34 -5.31
C VAL A 45 1.88 0.07 -4.82
N CYS A 46 2.94 0.71 -5.30
CA CYS A 46 3.26 2.10 -4.92
C CYS A 46 2.14 3.07 -5.34
N ARG A 47 1.50 2.87 -6.51
CA ARG A 47 0.36 3.67 -6.97
C ARG A 47 -0.86 3.48 -6.07
N ALA A 48 -1.20 2.24 -5.73
CA ALA A 48 -2.29 1.92 -4.82
C ALA A 48 -2.05 2.53 -3.43
N TYR A 49 -0.81 2.44 -2.93
CA TYR A 49 -0.41 3.04 -1.67
C TYR A 49 -0.56 4.57 -1.68
N ARG A 50 -0.15 5.25 -2.75
CA ARG A 50 -0.32 6.70 -2.92
C ARG A 50 -1.80 7.10 -2.87
N VAL A 51 -2.67 6.40 -3.59
CA VAL A 51 -4.12 6.66 -3.58
C VAL A 51 -4.69 6.49 -2.18
N TRP A 52 -4.33 5.39 -1.50
CA TRP A 52 -4.78 5.16 -0.13
C TRP A 52 -4.32 6.26 0.83
N MET A 53 -3.07 6.71 0.72
CA MET A 53 -2.53 7.81 1.52
C MET A 53 -3.25 9.14 1.30
N ARG A 54 -3.64 9.43 0.04
CA ARG A 54 -4.46 10.60 -0.30
C ARG A 54 -5.83 10.52 0.36
N ASP A 55 -6.46 9.34 0.32
CA ASP A 55 -7.82 9.14 0.85
C ASP A 55 -7.84 8.97 2.39
N ASN A 56 -6.67 8.73 3.01
CA ASN A 56 -6.52 8.47 4.45
C ASN A 56 -5.43 9.37 5.08
N PRO A 57 -5.57 10.71 5.00
CA PRO A 57 -4.58 11.62 5.57
C PRO A 57 -4.49 11.39 7.09
N GLY A 58 -3.31 10.95 7.57
CA GLY A 58 -3.04 10.70 8.99
C GLY A 58 -3.10 9.23 9.45
N LYS A 59 -3.46 8.27 8.58
CA LYS A 59 -3.46 6.83 8.96
C LYS A 59 -2.10 6.14 8.85
N ALA A 60 -1.12 6.76 8.21
CA ALA A 60 0.25 6.24 8.17
C ALA A 60 1.06 6.72 9.38
N LYS A 61 1.01 5.93 10.46
CA LYS A 61 1.96 6.07 11.59
C LYS A 61 3.36 5.52 11.24
N ASN A 62 3.44 4.55 10.32
CA ASN A 62 4.68 3.92 9.89
C ASN A 62 4.61 3.59 8.38
N TYR A 63 5.29 4.39 7.56
CA TYR A 63 5.20 4.31 6.10
C TYR A 63 5.75 2.99 5.53
N ARG A 64 6.91 2.54 6.02
CA ARG A 64 7.57 1.30 5.56
C ARG A 64 6.72 0.07 5.86
N SER A 65 6.36 -0.13 7.13
CA SER A 65 5.51 -1.27 7.53
C SER A 65 4.18 -1.31 6.77
N ARG A 66 3.56 -0.13 6.53
CA ARG A 66 2.32 -0.06 5.76
C ARG A 66 2.55 -0.40 4.29
N LEU A 67 3.63 0.08 3.68
CA LEU A 67 3.98 -0.24 2.29
C LEU A 67 4.17 -1.76 2.13
N ARG A 68 4.94 -2.42 3.02
CA ARG A 68 5.09 -3.88 3.02
C ARG A 68 3.76 -4.62 3.12
N THR A 69 2.82 -4.12 3.91
CA THR A 69 1.47 -4.71 4.01
C THR A 69 0.73 -4.68 2.67
N PHE A 70 0.93 -3.66 1.83
CA PHE A 70 0.34 -3.62 0.49
C PHE A 70 0.98 -4.64 -0.45
N PHE A 71 2.30 -4.83 -0.39
CA PHE A 71 2.99 -5.87 -1.15
C PHE A 71 2.46 -7.26 -0.77
N ALA A 72 2.43 -7.59 0.53
CA ALA A 72 1.94 -8.87 1.02
C ALA A 72 0.48 -9.16 0.61
N ARG A 73 -0.39 -8.14 0.60
CA ARG A 73 -1.78 -8.30 0.15
C ARG A 73 -1.87 -8.63 -1.33
N LYS A 74 -1.13 -7.91 -2.17
CA LYS A 74 -1.12 -8.12 -3.62
C LYS A 74 -0.56 -9.51 -3.96
N THR A 75 0.40 -10.03 -3.19
CA THR A 75 0.87 -11.42 -3.31
C THR A 75 -0.26 -12.40 -3.04
N ASN A 76 -0.99 -12.26 -1.92
CA ASN A 76 -2.11 -13.14 -1.61
C ASN A 76 -3.19 -13.09 -2.71
N ASP A 77 -3.49 -11.90 -3.25
CA ASP A 77 -4.46 -11.76 -4.35
C ASP A 77 -4.02 -12.51 -5.62
N LEU A 78 -2.72 -12.60 -5.90
CA LEU A 78 -2.17 -13.37 -7.03
C LEU A 78 -2.21 -14.88 -6.76
N GLU A 79 -1.91 -15.31 -5.53
CA GLU A 79 -1.96 -16.72 -5.13
C GLU A 79 -3.41 -17.26 -5.07
N ASP A 80 -4.36 -16.43 -4.62
CA ASP A 80 -5.79 -16.75 -4.62
C ASP A 80 -6.42 -16.67 -6.02
N GLY A 81 -5.83 -15.88 -6.93
CA GLY A 81 -6.25 -15.82 -8.34
C GLY A 81 -5.90 -17.09 -9.14
N ASP A 82 -4.80 -17.77 -8.77
CA ASP A 82 -4.35 -19.01 -9.40
C ASP A 82 -5.13 -20.25 -8.89
N ARG A 83 -5.57 -20.23 -7.62
CA ARG A 83 -6.49 -21.24 -7.07
C ARG A 83 -7.94 -20.82 -7.30
N GLY A 84 -8.48 -21.20 -8.45
CA GLY A 84 -9.89 -21.02 -8.84
C GLY A 84 -10.88 -20.81 -7.69
N GLY A 85 -11.54 -19.65 -7.72
CA GLY A 85 -12.38 -19.08 -6.67
C GLY A 85 -13.04 -20.06 -5.70
N ARG A 86 -12.64 -19.97 -4.44
CA ARG A 86 -13.47 -20.27 -3.25
C ARG A 86 -12.71 -19.86 -1.98
N GLY A 87 -12.83 -18.58 -1.64
CA GLY A 87 -12.20 -18.00 -0.44
C GLY A 87 -12.89 -16.72 0.01
N ALA A 88 -14.19 -16.81 0.31
CA ALA A 88 -14.87 -15.77 1.07
C ALA A 88 -14.17 -15.60 2.42
N GLY A 89 -13.50 -14.47 2.66
CA GLY A 89 -12.89 -14.27 3.97
C GLY A 89 -11.99 -13.06 4.16
N ARG A 90 -12.37 -11.89 3.63
CA ARG A 90 -12.06 -10.56 4.21
C ARG A 90 -12.80 -9.47 3.43
N GLY A 91 -14.13 -9.56 3.48
CA GLY A 91 -14.94 -8.36 3.38
C GLY A 91 -14.46 -7.31 4.39
N ASP A 92 -14.79 -6.06 4.11
CA ASP A 92 -14.77 -4.96 5.09
C ASP A 92 -13.50 -4.10 5.21
N PHE A 93 -13.00 -3.56 4.08
CA PHE A 93 -12.30 -2.26 4.13
C PHE A 93 -13.19 -1.07 3.74
N ARG A 94 -14.29 -1.29 3.00
CA ARG A 94 -15.19 -0.21 2.56
C ARG A 94 -16.11 0.33 3.67
N ARG A 95 -16.24 -0.35 4.81
CA ARG A 95 -17.15 0.04 5.91
C ARG A 95 -16.48 0.70 7.12
N ARG A 96 -15.14 0.75 7.19
CA ARG A 96 -14.41 1.23 8.38
C ARG A 96 -13.83 2.65 8.26
N LEU A 97 -14.35 3.42 7.30
CA LEU A 97 -13.95 4.82 7.05
C LEU A 97 -15.11 5.83 7.07
N GLY A 98 -16.35 5.39 7.33
CA GLY A 98 -17.50 6.29 7.48
C GLY A 98 -18.24 5.99 8.77
N GLY A 99 -17.92 6.75 9.83
CA GLY A 99 -18.54 6.59 11.14
C GLY A 99 -18.05 7.64 12.13
N ALA A 100 -17.98 8.89 11.69
CA ALA A 100 -17.91 10.03 12.58
C ALA A 100 -19.19 10.85 12.34
N LYS A 101 -19.74 11.35 13.44
CA LYS A 101 -20.97 12.16 13.61
C LYS A 101 -22.22 11.33 13.88
N ASN A 102 -22.46 11.03 15.16
CA ASN A 102 -23.69 11.50 15.78
C ASN A 102 -23.27 12.36 16.97
N PHE A 103 -23.39 13.65 16.70
CA PHE A 103 -23.23 14.74 17.64
C PHE A 103 -24.39 14.65 18.63
N ASP A 104 -24.04 14.81 19.90
CA ASP A 104 -24.96 14.95 21.02
C ASP A 104 -25.96 16.09 20.74
N SER A 105 -27.25 15.82 20.91
CA SER A 105 -28.26 16.86 21.03
C SER A 105 -29.22 16.48 22.15
N ARG A 106 -28.80 16.75 23.39
CA ARG A 106 -29.70 17.19 24.45
C ARG A 106 -30.18 18.61 24.13
N ILE A 107 -31.45 18.74 23.72
CA ILE A 107 -32.43 19.73 24.21
C ILE A 107 -33.80 19.08 24.09
#